data_AF-A0A7V3BPK2-F1
#
_entry.id   AF-A0A7V3BPK2-F1
#
_cell.length_a   1.000
_cell.length_b   1.000
_cell.length_c   1.000
_cell.angle_alpha   90.00
_cell.angle_beta   90.00
_cell.angle_gamma   90.00
#
_symmetry.space_group_name_H-M   'P 1'
#
loop_
_entity.id
_entity.type
_entity.pdbx_description
1 polymer ?
#
loop_
_entity_poly.entity_id
_entity_poly.type
_entity_poly.pdbx_seq_one_letter_code
_entity_poly.pdbx_strand_id
1 'polypeptide(L)'
;MVAFSVRTGTGSSRVRGDPARATPEQTGRCWQTERRDRCNTVTGRRCGMAQVYILGAGTPTPTPSRFGSAHVVEVAGEYLMFDCGPAATYKLVKAGLFPTKVDYLFFTHHHFDH
;
A
#
# COMPACT_ATOMS: atom_id res chain seq x y z
N MET A 1 19.83 6.98 11.92
CA MET A 1 18.57 6.86 11.15
C MET A 1 17.47 6.49 12.13
N VAL A 2 16.58 7.41 12.45
CA VAL A 2 15.46 7.18 13.37
C VAL A 2 14.20 7.14 12.51
N ALA A 3 13.64 5.96 12.29
CA ALA A 3 12.34 5.85 11.65
C ALA A 3 11.28 6.29 12.66
N PHE A 4 10.61 7.42 12.40
CA PHE A 4 9.47 7.84 13.20
C PHE A 4 8.21 7.18 12.61
N SER A 5 7.44 6.49 13.45
CA SER A 5 6.18 5.88 13.05
C SER A 5 5.03 6.61 13.71
N VAL A 6 4.05 7.04 12.91
CA VAL A 6 2.79 7.56 13.41
C VAL A 6 1.72 6.52 13.15
N ARG A 7 1.02 6.06 14.20
CA ARG A 7 -0.18 5.25 14.03
C ARG A 7 -1.31 6.17 13.61
N THR A 8 -1.80 6.02 12.39
CA THR A 8 -2.77 6.92 11.75
C THR A 8 -4.22 6.65 12.15
N GLY A 9 -4.47 5.61 12.94
CA GLY A 9 -5.63 5.47 13.80
C GLY A 9 -6.99 5.46 13.09
N THR A 10 -7.38 4.33 12.50
CA THR A 10 -8.78 3.90 12.51
C THR A 10 -8.86 2.39 12.74
N GLY A 11 -9.13 1.99 13.99
CA GLY A 11 -9.58 0.62 14.25
C GLY A 11 -10.93 0.42 13.57
N SER A 12 -10.93 -0.15 12.37
CA SER A 12 -12.14 -0.44 11.60
C SER A 12 -12.96 -1.53 12.31
N SER A 13 -14.03 -1.14 13.00
CA SER A 13 -15.13 -2.07 13.31
C SER A 13 -15.72 -2.55 11.97
N ARG A 14 -15.60 -3.86 11.70
CA ARG A 14 -16.07 -4.46 10.45
C ARG A 14 -17.59 -4.34 10.35
N VAL A 15 -18.08 -3.42 9.53
CA VAL A 15 -19.45 -3.47 8.99
C VAL A 15 -19.40 -4.33 7.72
N ARG A 16 -20.08 -5.48 7.74
CA ARG A 16 -20.23 -6.37 6.57
C ARG A 16 -21.16 -5.68 5.58
N GLY A 17 -20.66 -5.34 4.39
CA GLY A 17 -21.47 -4.93 3.25
C GLY A 17 -21.57 -6.06 2.22
N ASP A 18 -22.78 -6.34 1.76
CA ASP A 18 -23.11 -7.37 0.75
C ASP A 18 -22.49 -7.07 -0.63
N PRO A 19 -22.02 -8.09 -1.38
CA PRO A 19 -21.47 -7.89 -2.72
C PRO A 19 -22.56 -8.13 -3.78
N ALA A 20 -23.07 -7.07 -4.39
CA ALA A 20 -23.82 -7.18 -5.63
C ALA A 20 -23.35 -6.17 -6.68
N ARG A 21 -22.64 -6.73 -7.68
CA ARG A 21 -22.71 -6.39 -9.11
C ARG A 21 -21.91 -5.16 -9.62
N ALA A 22 -20.73 -5.44 -10.19
CA ALA A 22 -20.16 -4.71 -11.32
C ALA A 22 -19.50 -5.71 -12.27
N THR A 23 -19.82 -5.62 -13.56
CA THR A 23 -19.44 -6.53 -14.66
C THR A 23 -18.04 -6.25 -15.22
N PRO A 24 -17.41 -7.21 -15.95
CA PRO A 24 -16.02 -7.10 -16.38
C PRO A 24 -15.90 -6.51 -17.79
N GLU A 25 -15.00 -5.55 -17.97
CA GLU A 25 -14.41 -5.29 -19.28
C GLU A 25 -12.89 -5.18 -19.15
N GLN A 26 -12.24 -5.88 -20.07
CA GLN A 26 -10.88 -6.37 -20.02
C GLN A 26 -9.90 -5.29 -20.47
N THR A 27 -8.70 -5.26 -19.89
CA THR A 27 -7.39 -5.38 -20.61
C THR A 27 -6.27 -4.75 -19.78
N GLY A 28 -5.35 -5.59 -19.34
CA GLY A 28 -4.13 -5.19 -18.65
C GLY A 28 -3.49 -6.44 -18.08
N ARG A 29 -2.49 -6.97 -18.78
CA ARG A 29 -1.80 -8.22 -18.45
C ARG A 29 -1.36 -8.22 -16.99
N CYS A 30 -2.09 -8.97 -16.18
CA CYS A 30 -1.68 -9.38 -14.85
C CYS A 30 -0.50 -10.32 -15.04
N TRP A 31 0.67 -9.94 -14.56
CA TRP A 31 1.76 -10.88 -14.35
C TRP A 31 1.28 -11.85 -13.26
N GLN A 32 0.53 -12.88 -13.68
CA GLN A 32 0.18 -14.01 -12.83
C GLN A 32 1.47 -14.80 -12.61
N THR A 33 2.24 -14.42 -11.59
CA THR A 33 3.17 -15.35 -10.98
C THR A 33 2.32 -16.36 -10.21
N GLU A 34 1.96 -17.45 -10.88
CA GLU A 34 1.47 -18.66 -10.24
C GLU A 34 2.55 -19.18 -9.27
N ARG A 35 2.56 -18.67 -8.04
CA ARG A 35 3.23 -19.34 -6.92
C ARG A 35 2.18 -19.61 -5.87
N ARG A 36 1.66 -20.83 -5.95
CA ARG A 36 0.90 -21.52 -4.90
C ARG A 36 1.45 -21.13 -3.52
N ASP A 37 0.55 -20.66 -2.68
CA ASP A 37 0.73 -20.49 -1.25
C ASP A 37 1.27 -21.78 -0.64
N ARG A 38 2.60 -21.91 -0.53
CA ARG A 38 3.21 -22.95 0.30
C ARG A 38 3.04 -22.52 1.75
N CYS A 39 1.91 -22.91 2.33
CA CYS A 39 1.73 -22.98 3.76
C CYS A 39 2.82 -23.91 4.33
N ASN A 40 3.74 -23.37 5.14
CA ASN A 40 4.71 -24.17 5.88
C ASN A 40 3.95 -24.86 7.03
N THR A 41 3.77 -26.18 6.94
CA THR A 41 2.83 -26.99 7.72
C THR A 41 3.15 -27.12 9.21
N VAL A 42 4.22 -26.47 9.71
CA VAL A 42 4.68 -26.64 11.10
C VAL A 42 3.89 -25.77 12.10
N THR A 43 3.18 -24.72 11.69
CA THR A 43 2.47 -23.82 12.63
C THR A 43 1.04 -23.43 12.28
N GLY A 44 0.45 -23.92 11.17
CA GLY A 44 -0.93 -23.57 10.79
C GLY A 44 -1.16 -22.08 10.50
N ARG A 45 -0.11 -21.25 10.49
CA ARG A 45 -0.21 -19.83 10.17
C ARG A 45 -0.17 -19.66 8.66
N ARG A 46 -1.27 -19.15 8.10
CA ARG A 46 -1.25 -18.62 6.73
C ARG A 46 -0.17 -17.54 6.69
N CYS A 47 0.90 -17.75 5.92
CA CYS A 47 1.81 -16.68 5.55
C CYS A 47 1.02 -15.79 4.61
N GLY A 48 0.45 -14.70 5.13
CA GLY A 48 -0.30 -13.77 4.29
C GLY A 48 0.63 -13.23 3.20
N MET A 49 0.22 -13.34 1.95
CA MET A 49 0.92 -12.71 0.84
C MET A 49 1.00 -11.20 1.10
N ALA A 50 2.22 -10.66 1.10
CA ALA A 50 2.43 -9.22 1.23
C ALA A 50 2.31 -8.57 -0.15
N GLN A 51 1.55 -7.48 -0.25
CA GLN A 51 1.36 -6.73 -1.49
C GLN A 51 2.05 -5.36 -1.36
N VAL A 52 2.75 -4.93 -2.42
CA VAL A 52 3.45 -3.65 -2.44
C VAL A 52 2.86 -2.75 -3.51
N TYR A 53 2.47 -1.55 -3.09
CA TYR A 53 1.96 -0.48 -3.94
C TYR A 53 3.03 0.60 -4.07
N ILE A 54 3.54 0.78 -5.28
CA ILE A 54 4.50 1.85 -5.59
C ILE A 54 3.68 3.06 -6.03
N LEU A 55 3.56 4.06 -5.14
CA LEU A 55 2.81 5.29 -5.44
C LEU A 55 3.72 6.34 -6.08
N GLY A 56 4.99 6.40 -5.67
CA GLY A 56 6.00 7.29 -6.22
C GLY A 56 7.40 6.75 -5.98
N ALA A 57 8.25 6.85 -7.00
CA ALA A 57 9.65 6.40 -7.00
C ALA A 57 10.56 7.44 -7.70
N GLY A 58 10.26 8.72 -7.50
CA GLY A 58 11.07 9.85 -7.97
C GLY A 58 12.11 10.29 -6.96
N THR A 59 12.68 11.46 -7.18
CA THR A 59 13.76 12.08 -6.40
C THR A 59 13.38 13.53 -6.07
N PRO A 60 14.24 14.31 -5.38
CA PRO A 60 13.94 15.71 -5.08
C PRO A 60 13.67 16.57 -6.31
N THR A 61 14.18 16.16 -7.48
CA THR A 61 13.93 16.85 -8.74
C THR A 61 12.62 16.32 -9.35
N PRO A 62 11.50 17.07 -9.25
CA PRO A 62 10.22 16.57 -9.75
C PRO A 62 10.25 16.46 -11.27
N THR A 63 9.67 15.39 -11.79
CA THR A 63 9.38 15.24 -13.22
C THR A 63 7.87 15.10 -13.42
N PRO A 64 7.32 15.40 -14.60
CA PRO A 64 5.88 15.25 -14.86
C PRO A 64 5.35 13.82 -14.62
N SER A 65 6.23 12.80 -14.73
CA SER A 65 5.87 11.38 -14.62
C SER A 65 6.31 10.72 -13.31
N ARG A 66 7.26 11.31 -12.56
CA ARG A 66 7.77 10.77 -11.29
C ARG A 66 7.80 11.85 -10.22
N PHE A 67 6.99 11.64 -9.20
CA PHE A 67 6.96 12.41 -7.96
C PHE A 67 7.83 11.75 -6.89
N GLY A 68 8.09 12.48 -5.80
CA GLY A 68 8.80 11.96 -4.62
C GLY A 68 8.24 10.64 -4.08
N SER A 69 9.04 10.01 -3.21
CA SER A 69 8.81 8.65 -2.74
C SER A 69 7.50 8.54 -1.96
N ALA A 70 6.78 7.46 -2.24
CA ALA A 70 5.63 7.03 -1.43
C ALA A 70 5.31 5.57 -1.79
N HIS A 71 5.26 4.72 -0.79
CA HIS A 71 5.02 3.28 -0.97
C HIS A 71 4.06 2.78 0.11
N VAL A 72 3.21 1.82 -0.22
CA VAL A 72 2.36 1.13 0.76
C VAL A 72 2.63 -0.36 0.70
N VAL A 73 2.79 -0.98 1.85
CA VAL A 73 2.90 -2.43 2.02
C VAL A 73 1.66 -2.90 2.77
N GLU A 74 0.86 -3.73 2.12
CA GLU A 74 -0.23 -4.45 2.76
C GLU A 74 0.31 -5.80 3.24
N VAL A 75 0.24 -6.03 4.55
CA VAL A 75 0.66 -7.30 5.16
C VAL A 75 -0.21 -7.60 6.36
N ALA A 76 -0.68 -8.85 6.46
CA ALA A 76 -1.55 -9.30 7.56
C ALA A 76 -2.82 -8.44 7.79
N GLY A 77 -3.30 -7.75 6.74
CA GLY A 77 -4.47 -6.87 6.80
C GLY A 77 -4.19 -5.45 7.30
N GLU A 78 -2.93 -5.12 7.57
CA GLU A 78 -2.47 -3.78 7.94
C GLU A 78 -1.81 -3.10 6.73
N TYR A 79 -1.96 -1.79 6.63
CA TYR A 79 -1.35 -0.97 5.59
C TYR A 79 -0.24 -0.09 6.18
N LEU A 80 1.01 -0.41 5.82
CA LEU A 80 2.19 0.31 6.24
C LEU A 80 2.65 1.23 5.10
N MET A 81 2.62 2.53 5.32
CA MET A 81 3.07 3.52 4.35
C MET A 81 4.49 3.98 4.67
N PHE A 82 5.35 3.97 3.67
CA PHE A 82 6.72 4.46 3.74
C PHE A 82 6.84 5.70 2.85
N ASP A 83 7.21 6.81 3.48
CA ASP A 83 7.27 8.16 2.91
C ASP A 83 5.91 8.70 2.41
N CYS A 84 5.78 10.02 2.42
CA CYS A 84 4.61 10.80 2.02
C CYS A 84 5.02 11.97 1.11
N GLY A 85 5.88 11.70 0.13
CA GLY A 85 6.33 12.70 -0.83
C GLY A 85 5.19 13.33 -1.65
N PRO A 86 5.48 14.35 -2.49
CA PRO A 86 4.48 15.13 -3.19
C PRO A 86 3.40 14.31 -3.89
N ALA A 87 2.15 14.75 -3.73
CA ALA A 87 0.94 14.12 -4.23
C ALA A 87 0.68 12.69 -3.71
N ALA A 88 1.28 12.27 -2.58
CA ALA A 88 1.07 10.93 -2.00
C ALA A 88 -0.41 10.56 -1.86
N THR A 89 -1.24 11.41 -1.24
CA THR A 89 -2.68 11.14 -1.04
C THR A 89 -3.45 10.98 -2.35
N TYR A 90 -3.16 11.81 -3.35
CA TYR A 90 -3.72 11.70 -4.69
C TYR A 90 -3.32 10.38 -5.36
N LYS A 91 -2.05 10.00 -5.29
CA LYS A 91 -1.52 8.74 -5.86
C LYS A 91 -2.10 7.52 -5.13
N LEU A 92 -2.34 7.62 -3.83
CA LEU A 92 -2.95 6.59 -2.99
C LEU A 92 -4.40 6.31 -3.43
N VAL A 93 -5.21 7.37 -3.62
CA VAL A 93 -6.57 7.26 -4.18
C VAL A 93 -6.56 6.69 -5.59
N LYS A 94 -5.62 7.13 -6.44
CA LYS A 94 -5.46 6.59 -7.80
C LYS A 94 -5.11 5.10 -7.81
N ALA A 95 -4.41 4.62 -6.78
CA ALA A 95 -4.10 3.20 -6.59
C ALA A 95 -5.27 2.38 -5.98
N GLY A 96 -6.45 3.00 -5.75
CA GLY A 96 -7.61 2.35 -5.15
C GLY A 96 -7.53 2.22 -3.62
N LEU A 97 -6.56 2.88 -2.99
CA LEU A 97 -6.41 2.92 -1.54
C LEU A 97 -7.00 4.23 -1.01
N PHE A 98 -7.57 4.19 0.19
CA PHE A 98 -8.01 5.41 0.87
C PHE A 98 -6.98 5.79 1.96
N PRO A 99 -6.63 7.07 2.13
CA PRO A 99 -5.68 7.50 3.16
C PRO A 99 -6.05 7.04 4.57
N THR A 100 -7.35 6.93 4.87
CA THR A 100 -7.87 6.44 6.15
C THR A 100 -7.57 4.97 6.44
N LYS A 101 -7.21 4.18 5.43
CA LYS A 101 -6.82 2.77 5.60
C LYS A 101 -5.36 2.59 5.99
N VAL A 102 -4.52 3.61 5.84
CA VAL A 102 -3.13 3.52 6.30
C VAL A 102 -3.15 3.40 7.81
N ASP A 103 -2.44 2.42 8.36
CA ASP A 103 -2.37 2.15 9.80
C ASP A 103 -1.12 2.76 10.43
N TYR A 104 -0.01 2.74 9.67
CA TYR A 104 1.29 3.24 10.09
C TYR A 104 1.93 4.04 8.96
N LEU A 105 2.47 5.21 9.29
CA LEU A 105 3.27 6.02 8.38
C LEU A 105 4.70 6.13 8.91
N PHE A 106 5.67 5.77 8.08
CA PHE A 106 7.10 5.84 8.38
C PHE A 106 7.78 6.86 7.48
N PHE A 107 8.54 7.78 8.07
CA PHE A 107 9.43 8.67 7.32
C PHE A 107 10.84 8.09 7.35
N THR A 108 11.44 7.90 6.18
CA THR A 108 12.82 7.43 6.07
C THR A 108 13.81 8.51 6.54
N HIS A 109 13.54 9.76 6.18
CA HIS A 109 14.25 10.97 6.59
C HIS A 109 13.39 12.22 6.28
N HIS A 110 13.92 13.42 6.55
CA HIS A 110 13.16 14.68 6.46
C HIS A 110 13.48 15.53 5.22
N HIS A 111 13.74 14.91 4.08
CA HIS A 111 13.71 15.64 2.81
C HIS A 111 12.26 15.78 2.33
N PHE A 112 11.97 16.85 1.61
CA PHE A 112 10.59 17.22 1.23
C PHE A 112 9.96 16.28 0.20
N ASP A 113 10.77 15.49 -0.50
CA ASP A 113 10.32 14.50 -1.47
C ASP A 113 9.98 13.14 -0.83
N HIS A 114 10.11 13.05 0.49
CA HIS A 114 9.78 11.90 1.34
C HIS A 114 8.59 12.16 2.26
#